data_AF-A0A1W0X0T9-F1
#
_entry.id   AF-A0A1W0X0T9-F1
#
_cell.length_a   1.000
_cell.length_b   1.000
_cell.length_c   1.000
_cell.angle_alpha   90.00
_cell.angle_beta   90.00
_cell.angle_gamma   90.00
#
_symmetry.space_group_name_H-M   'P 1'
#
loop_
_entity.id
_entity.type
_entity.pdbx_description
1 polymer ?
#
loop_
_entity_poly.entity_id
_entity_poly.type
_entity_poly.pdbx_seq_one_letter_code
_entity_poly.pdbx_strand_id
1 'polypeptide(L)'
;MAEFHSETSSTRAAASLSTCAMAESHSENVTPAAASLSNCAIAEFHSENVTRAGASLLDKYRGCFMGVLLGDCIGGLLERPTGDLSCMRVDDIEAAIESVPSLQYTDDTSMTLSLAESLLEHRGLEPKSLAIKFVERYRKEVTKQHLYAKVRSEVFEQWEETQFLGDIFAPAKRRFHGAGSNGNGGAMRAAAVALFCGDDVGSLVEIAKTSSQLTHCHPEGYNGAILQAYAVCQALHNSSPLNVEQFLDRLRELAQTLEDGLTEKSFTERLEVVRLLLQQDDLPPSEVIRKLGHSVRAVDAMPMALFCALRSLRPIPSIKRENAVERSIILAVSMGGDTDTIASMAGAITGALFGVQRIEPRWIAMCEASDKLLAVAEELYAYNHPPGDQASDGAGPRSPFTVQAADRAGPRSPSRPLTQPDLVHRPGC
;
A
#
# COMPACT_ATOMS: atom_id res chain seq x y z
N MET A 1 51.18 20.83 4.67
CA MET A 1 52.12 19.90 4.01
C MET A 1 51.28 18.80 3.35
N ALA A 2 51.05 18.79 2.04
CA ALA A 2 51.32 19.77 0.97
C ALA A 2 50.20 19.54 -0.11
N GLU A 3 49.69 20.47 -0.94
CA GLU A 3 50.33 21.48 -1.82
C GLU A 3 51.36 20.84 -2.78
N PHE A 4 51.38 20.97 -4.11
CA PHE A 4 50.61 21.73 -5.12
C PHE A 4 50.10 20.73 -6.21
N HIS A 5 49.54 21.04 -7.40
CA HIS A 5 49.48 22.26 -8.22
C HIS A 5 48.15 22.38 -9.00
N SER A 6 47.88 23.58 -9.51
CA SER A 6 46.89 23.93 -10.52
C SER A 6 47.44 23.82 -11.95
N GLU A 7 46.58 23.61 -12.95
CA GLU A 7 46.81 24.22 -14.27
C GLU A 7 45.49 24.70 -14.90
N THR A 8 45.56 25.83 -15.60
CA THR A 8 44.42 26.53 -16.19
C THR A 8 44.67 26.78 -17.66
N SER A 9 43.68 26.59 -18.53
CA SER A 9 43.65 27.31 -19.80
C SER A 9 42.22 27.73 -20.15
N SER A 10 42.08 29.00 -20.51
CA SER A 10 40.85 29.58 -21.04
C SER A 10 41.03 29.86 -22.52
N THR A 11 40.00 29.62 -23.33
CA THR A 11 39.85 30.35 -24.60
C THR A 11 38.38 30.68 -24.86
N ARG A 12 38.17 31.86 -25.46
CA ARG A 12 36.87 32.54 -25.58
C ARG A 12 36.19 32.30 -26.93
N ALA A 13 34.86 32.52 -26.93
CA ALA A 13 34.04 33.01 -28.05
C ALA A 13 33.85 32.04 -29.24
N ALA A 14 32.66 31.92 -29.83
CA ALA A 14 31.80 33.02 -30.25
C ALA A 14 30.30 32.74 -30.13
N ALA A 15 29.52 33.81 -29.96
CA ALA A 15 28.08 33.81 -30.15
C ALA A 15 27.75 34.25 -31.58
N SER A 16 26.71 33.65 -32.19
CA SER A 16 25.99 34.24 -33.30
C SER A 16 24.49 34.20 -33.01
N LEU A 17 23.81 35.30 -33.35
CA LEU A 17 22.40 35.55 -33.09
C LEU A 17 21.59 35.45 -34.38
N SER A 18 20.31 35.07 -34.24
CA SER A 18 19.21 35.39 -35.18
C SER A 18 19.30 34.71 -36.56
N THR A 19 18.24 34.10 -37.09
CA THR A 19 16.96 34.78 -37.33
C THR A 19 15.75 33.86 -37.23
N CYS A 20 14.67 34.39 -36.68
CA CYS A 20 13.33 33.82 -36.75
C CYS A 20 12.69 34.20 -38.10
N ALA A 21 12.03 33.26 -38.77
CA ALA A 21 11.31 33.51 -40.02
C ALA A 21 9.86 33.03 -39.90
N MET A 22 8.97 34.01 -40.01
CA MET A 22 7.51 33.98 -40.01
C MET A 22 6.85 32.70 -40.54
N ALA A 23 5.80 32.26 -39.84
CA ALA A 23 4.74 31.45 -40.41
C ALA A 23 3.72 32.35 -41.11
N GLU A 24 3.15 31.91 -42.24
CA GLU A 24 1.86 32.41 -42.71
C GLU A 24 1.09 31.35 -43.52
N SER A 25 -0.15 31.14 -43.10
CA SER A 25 -1.33 30.59 -43.80
C SER A 25 -1.17 29.69 -45.05
N HIS A 26 -1.89 28.56 -45.05
CA HIS A 26 -3.13 28.50 -45.86
C HIS A 26 -4.13 27.46 -45.31
N SER A 27 -5.39 27.88 -45.26
CA SER A 27 -6.57 27.03 -45.03
C SER A 27 -7.06 26.41 -46.33
N GLU A 28 -7.49 25.15 -46.33
CA GLU A 28 -8.58 24.74 -47.23
C GLU A 28 -9.34 23.50 -46.70
N ASN A 29 -10.67 23.60 -46.72
CA ASN A 29 -11.60 22.54 -46.32
C ASN A 29 -11.87 21.61 -47.52
N VAL A 30 -11.62 20.30 -47.39
CA VAL A 30 -12.36 19.29 -48.18
C VAL A 30 -12.64 18.03 -47.35
N THR A 31 -13.92 17.78 -47.11
CA THR A 31 -14.54 16.46 -46.99
C THR A 31 -15.60 16.37 -48.12
N PRO A 32 -16.24 15.22 -48.46
CA PRO A 32 -16.28 13.94 -47.74
C PRO A 32 -16.14 12.66 -48.60
N ALA A 33 -16.00 11.50 -47.95
CA ALA A 33 -16.61 10.23 -48.38
C ALA A 33 -16.60 9.21 -47.22
N ALA A 34 -17.66 8.42 -47.09
CA ALA A 34 -17.83 7.45 -46.00
C ALA A 34 -17.46 6.03 -46.41
N ALA A 35 -16.95 5.23 -45.46
CA ALA A 35 -17.00 3.76 -45.50
C ALA A 35 -17.11 3.20 -44.08
N SER A 36 -18.07 2.31 -43.86
CA SER A 36 -18.27 1.49 -42.66
C SER A 36 -17.22 0.35 -42.60
N LEU A 37 -16.96 -0.40 -41.52
CA LEU A 37 -17.70 -0.89 -40.34
C LEU A 37 -16.68 -0.99 -39.16
N SER A 38 -17.04 -0.94 -37.87
CA SER A 38 -17.75 -2.03 -37.16
C SER A 38 -18.19 -1.59 -35.75
N ASN A 39 -19.25 -2.24 -35.24
CA ASN A 39 -19.85 -1.94 -33.94
C ASN A 39 -18.90 -2.25 -32.77
N CYS A 40 -18.61 -1.26 -31.94
CA CYS A 40 -18.33 -1.45 -30.53
C CYS A 40 -19.34 -0.60 -29.75
N ALA A 41 -20.19 -1.25 -28.95
CA ALA A 41 -21.29 -0.57 -28.26
C ALA A 41 -20.76 0.17 -27.02
N ILE A 42 -20.27 1.40 -27.23
CA ILE A 42 -20.05 2.34 -26.14
C ILE A 42 -21.44 2.73 -25.63
N ALA A 43 -21.79 2.25 -24.44
CA ALA A 43 -23.02 2.65 -23.77
C ALA A 43 -22.93 4.14 -23.42
N GLU A 44 -23.86 4.94 -23.94
CA GLU A 44 -23.95 6.36 -23.66
C GLU A 44 -24.24 6.59 -22.17
N PHE A 45 -23.22 6.99 -21.41
CA PHE A 45 -23.39 7.43 -20.03
C PHE A 45 -24.16 8.76 -20.02
N HIS A 46 -25.47 8.70 -19.76
CA HIS A 46 -26.29 9.89 -19.57
C HIS A 46 -25.81 10.69 -18.35
N SER A 47 -25.13 11.80 -18.63
CA SER A 47 -24.49 12.70 -17.67
C SER A 47 -25.48 13.70 -17.05
N GLU A 48 -26.54 13.22 -16.38
CA GLU A 48 -27.53 14.10 -15.75
C GLU A 48 -28.20 13.42 -14.53
N ASN A 49 -27.46 13.37 -13.40
CA ASN A 49 -27.96 13.29 -12.00
C ASN A 49 -26.87 13.00 -10.93
N VAL A 50 -25.57 13.05 -11.23
CA VAL A 50 -24.48 12.74 -10.27
C VAL A 50 -24.19 13.90 -9.29
N THR A 51 -25.21 14.34 -8.54
CA THR A 51 -25.10 15.42 -7.54
C THR A 51 -25.91 15.12 -6.27
N ARG A 52 -25.44 14.14 -5.47
CA ARG A 52 -25.48 14.09 -3.97
C ARG A 52 -25.30 12.70 -3.35
N ALA A 53 -25.44 11.61 -4.13
CA ALA A 53 -25.12 10.28 -3.62
C ALA A 53 -23.60 10.14 -3.40
N GLY A 54 -23.20 9.63 -2.22
CA GLY A 54 -21.82 9.19 -1.98
C GLY A 54 -21.49 7.95 -2.82
N ALA A 55 -20.20 7.64 -2.98
CA ALA A 55 -19.77 6.43 -3.66
C ALA A 55 -20.33 5.18 -2.99
N SER A 56 -20.75 4.19 -3.78
CA SER A 56 -21.20 2.91 -3.23
C SER A 56 -20.04 2.17 -2.55
N LEU A 57 -20.34 1.26 -1.63
CA LEU A 57 -19.29 0.48 -0.96
C LEU A 57 -18.46 -0.34 -1.96
N LEU A 58 -19.08 -0.83 -3.04
CA LEU A 58 -18.38 -1.48 -4.15
C LEU A 58 -17.45 -0.52 -4.90
N ASP A 59 -17.92 0.70 -5.21
CA ASP A 59 -17.07 1.72 -5.84
C ASP A 59 -15.86 2.07 -4.95
N LYS A 60 -16.03 2.04 -3.62
CA LYS A 60 -14.95 2.23 -2.64
C LYS A 60 -13.96 1.08 -2.58
N TYR A 61 -14.41 -0.17 -2.66
CA TYR A 61 -13.53 -1.33 -2.77
C TYR A 61 -12.68 -1.24 -4.04
N ARG A 62 -13.32 -1.00 -5.20
CA ARG A 62 -12.64 -0.73 -6.48
C ARG A 62 -11.69 0.48 -6.37
N GLY A 63 -12.15 1.57 -5.77
CA GLY A 63 -11.38 2.80 -5.61
C GLY A 63 -10.14 2.63 -4.75
N CYS A 64 -10.23 1.87 -3.65
CA CYS A 64 -9.10 1.50 -2.80
C CYS A 64 -7.99 0.82 -3.59
N PHE A 65 -8.34 -0.24 -4.34
CA PHE A 65 -7.37 -1.01 -5.12
C PHE A 65 -6.86 -0.27 -6.37
N MET A 66 -7.66 0.60 -7.00
CA MET A 66 -7.14 1.52 -8.01
C MET A 66 -6.22 2.59 -7.39
N GLY A 67 -6.47 3.02 -6.16
CA GLY A 67 -5.59 3.91 -5.41
C GLY A 67 -4.22 3.30 -5.11
N VAL A 68 -4.19 2.03 -4.68
CA VAL A 68 -2.96 1.23 -4.56
C VAL A 68 -2.22 1.21 -5.90
N LEU A 69 -2.88 0.70 -6.94
CA LEU A 69 -2.27 0.50 -8.26
C LEU A 69 -1.72 1.79 -8.87
N LEU A 70 -2.47 2.88 -8.81
CA LEU A 70 -2.07 4.16 -9.38
C LEU A 70 -0.93 4.81 -8.59
N GLY A 71 -0.97 4.71 -7.26
CA GLY A 71 0.09 5.20 -6.40
C GLY A 71 1.41 4.46 -6.64
N ASP A 72 1.35 3.13 -6.65
CA ASP A 72 2.44 2.23 -7.04
C ASP A 72 2.98 2.61 -8.44
N CYS A 73 2.15 2.49 -9.49
CA CYS A 73 2.57 2.68 -10.87
C CYS A 73 3.18 4.06 -11.16
N ILE A 74 2.61 5.13 -10.60
CA ILE A 74 3.08 6.51 -10.83
C ILE A 74 4.29 6.82 -9.95
N GLY A 75 4.29 6.34 -8.71
CA GLY A 75 5.43 6.49 -7.82
C GLY A 75 6.65 5.68 -8.27
N GLY A 76 6.43 4.50 -8.86
CA GLY A 76 7.47 3.58 -9.36
C GLY A 76 8.12 4.05 -10.66
N LEU A 77 7.37 4.75 -11.53
CA LEU A 77 7.92 5.47 -12.68
C LEU A 77 8.98 6.52 -12.28
N LEU A 78 8.81 7.11 -11.10
CA LEU A 78 9.55 8.27 -10.62
C LEU A 78 10.45 7.98 -9.41
N GLU A 79 10.45 6.74 -8.94
CA GLU A 79 11.21 6.30 -7.78
C GLU A 79 12.71 6.32 -8.11
N ARG A 80 13.49 6.99 -7.26
CA ARG A 80 14.89 7.27 -7.58
C ARG A 80 15.84 6.15 -7.13
N PRO A 81 17.07 6.11 -7.67
CA PRO A 81 18.11 5.22 -7.17
C PRO A 81 18.36 5.42 -5.68
N THR A 82 18.60 4.31 -4.97
CA THR A 82 18.75 4.27 -3.51
C THR A 82 19.75 5.33 -3.00
N GLY A 83 19.24 6.32 -2.26
CA GLY A 83 20.02 7.41 -1.69
C GLY A 83 19.70 8.79 -2.25
N ASP A 84 19.08 8.91 -3.44
CA ASP A 84 18.49 10.18 -3.89
C ASP A 84 17.07 10.32 -3.33
N LEU A 85 16.96 11.07 -2.24
CA LEU A 85 15.71 11.40 -1.56
C LEU A 85 15.24 12.82 -1.91
N SER A 86 15.54 13.35 -3.11
CA SER A 86 15.12 14.70 -3.48
C SER A 86 13.64 14.79 -3.90
N CYS A 87 12.98 15.87 -3.45
CA CYS A 87 11.61 16.19 -3.86
C CYS A 87 11.49 16.41 -5.37
N MET A 88 10.30 16.19 -5.91
CA MET A 88 9.99 16.44 -7.32
C MET A 88 9.04 17.63 -7.51
N ARG A 89 9.15 18.32 -8.64
CA ARG A 89 8.18 19.36 -9.02
C ARG A 89 6.93 18.69 -9.59
N VAL A 90 5.76 19.21 -9.24
CA VAL A 90 4.47 18.71 -9.73
C VAL A 90 4.39 18.70 -11.27
N ASP A 91 4.89 19.75 -11.94
CA ASP A 91 4.89 19.80 -13.41
C ASP A 91 5.75 18.68 -14.04
N ASP A 92 6.87 18.30 -13.39
CA ASP A 92 7.76 17.25 -13.89
C ASP A 92 7.12 15.85 -13.73
N ILE A 93 6.35 15.65 -12.64
CA ILE A 93 5.58 14.42 -12.38
C ILE A 93 4.49 14.24 -13.43
N GLU A 94 3.67 15.27 -13.65
CA GLU A 94 2.58 15.24 -14.64
C GLU A 94 3.14 15.02 -16.06
N ALA A 95 4.22 15.71 -16.43
CA ALA A 95 4.90 15.51 -17.72
C ALA A 95 5.46 14.08 -17.89
N ALA A 96 5.98 13.47 -16.83
CA ALA A 96 6.46 12.08 -16.87
C ALA A 96 5.31 11.10 -17.10
N ILE A 97 4.18 11.27 -16.41
CA ILE A 97 2.96 10.47 -16.61
C ILE A 97 2.46 10.61 -18.05
N GLU A 98 2.41 11.82 -18.59
CA GLU A 98 1.98 12.05 -19.98
C GLU A 98 2.94 11.47 -21.04
N SER A 99 4.21 11.28 -20.70
CA SER A 99 5.25 10.80 -21.63
C SER A 99 5.23 9.30 -21.91
N VAL A 100 4.54 8.50 -21.09
CA VAL A 100 4.52 7.03 -21.17
C VAL A 100 3.17 6.50 -21.67
N PRO A 101 3.15 5.45 -22.52
CA PRO A 101 1.91 4.87 -23.03
C PRO A 101 1.20 3.94 -22.03
N SER A 102 1.96 3.42 -21.06
CA SER A 102 1.51 2.43 -20.07
C SER A 102 2.43 2.47 -18.85
N LEU A 103 1.89 2.15 -17.68
CA LEU A 103 2.61 2.04 -16.42
C LEU A 103 2.66 0.58 -15.95
N GLN A 104 3.80 0.18 -15.40
CA GLN A 104 3.99 -1.10 -14.72
C GLN A 104 3.92 -0.88 -13.21
N TYR A 105 3.43 -1.89 -12.49
CA TYR A 105 3.37 -1.89 -11.02
C TYR A 105 4.67 -2.47 -10.42
N THR A 106 4.90 -2.32 -9.11
CA THR A 106 6.07 -2.82 -8.38
C THR A 106 5.67 -3.96 -7.43
N ASP A 107 6.52 -4.31 -6.46
CA ASP A 107 6.21 -5.35 -5.49
C ASP A 107 5.03 -4.98 -4.58
N ASP A 108 4.72 -3.67 -4.45
CA ASP A 108 3.53 -3.11 -3.82
C ASP A 108 2.23 -3.82 -4.26
N THR A 109 1.84 -3.65 -5.52
CA THR A 109 0.64 -4.28 -6.11
C THR A 109 0.80 -5.80 -6.19
N SER A 110 2.00 -6.29 -6.49
CA SER A 110 2.27 -7.72 -6.65
C SER A 110 1.99 -8.50 -5.35
N MET A 111 2.48 -7.99 -4.22
CA MET A 111 2.24 -8.56 -2.89
C MET A 111 0.82 -8.23 -2.38
N THR A 112 0.21 -7.12 -2.78
CA THR A 112 -1.21 -6.82 -2.50
C THR A 112 -2.13 -7.87 -3.14
N LEU A 113 -1.95 -8.16 -4.43
CA LEU A 113 -2.71 -9.21 -5.13
C LEU A 113 -2.49 -10.58 -4.50
N SER A 114 -1.24 -10.92 -4.15
CA SER A 114 -0.92 -12.20 -3.50
C SER A 114 -1.61 -12.34 -2.14
N LEU A 115 -1.68 -11.26 -1.35
CA LEU A 115 -2.39 -11.26 -0.08
C LEU A 115 -3.91 -11.40 -0.26
N ALA A 116 -4.50 -10.59 -1.15
CA ALA A 116 -5.93 -10.62 -1.44
C ALA A 116 -6.40 -12.00 -1.97
N GLU A 117 -5.70 -12.54 -2.97
CA GLU A 117 -5.99 -13.87 -3.54
C GLU A 117 -5.85 -14.99 -2.48
N SER A 118 -4.84 -14.92 -1.61
CA SER A 118 -4.66 -15.91 -0.55
C SER A 118 -5.76 -15.86 0.52
N LEU A 119 -6.23 -14.66 0.88
CA LEU A 119 -7.31 -14.47 1.85
C LEU A 119 -8.65 -14.97 1.29
N LEU A 120 -8.94 -14.71 0.01
CA LEU A 120 -10.11 -15.25 -0.69
C LEU A 120 -10.09 -16.78 -0.80
N GLU A 121 -8.96 -17.35 -1.23
CA GLU A 121 -8.78 -18.79 -1.44
C GLU A 121 -8.97 -19.59 -0.14
N HIS A 122 -8.44 -19.10 0.98
CA HIS A 122 -8.51 -19.79 2.27
C HIS A 122 -9.63 -19.30 3.20
N ARG A 123 -10.40 -18.28 2.77
CA ARG A 123 -11.43 -17.59 3.57
C ARG A 123 -10.93 -17.15 4.94
N GLY A 124 -9.68 -16.67 4.97
CA GLY A 124 -8.92 -16.37 6.18
C GLY A 124 -7.43 -16.40 5.88
N LEU A 125 -6.59 -16.12 6.89
CA LEU A 125 -5.14 -16.12 6.71
C LEU A 125 -4.56 -17.53 6.93
N GLU A 126 -3.97 -18.11 5.88
CA GLU A 126 -3.06 -19.27 5.97
C GLU A 126 -1.62 -18.79 5.68
N PRO A 127 -0.78 -18.57 6.70
CA PRO A 127 0.55 -17.99 6.53
C PRO A 127 1.49 -18.77 5.59
N LYS A 128 1.39 -20.11 5.53
CA LYS A 128 2.27 -20.91 4.66
C LYS A 128 1.89 -20.78 3.20
N SER A 129 0.61 -20.92 2.84
CA SER A 129 0.12 -20.64 1.49
C SER A 129 0.42 -19.22 1.03
N LEU A 130 0.30 -18.23 1.91
CA LEU A 130 0.66 -16.84 1.58
C LEU A 130 2.16 -16.71 1.27
N ALA A 131 3.04 -17.32 2.07
CA ALA A 131 4.48 -17.36 1.80
C ALA A 131 4.80 -18.06 0.46
N ILE A 132 4.15 -19.18 0.16
CA ILE A 132 4.26 -19.88 -1.14
C ILE A 132 3.83 -18.95 -2.28
N LYS A 133 2.67 -18.29 -2.16
CA LYS A 133 2.12 -17.40 -3.19
C LYS A 133 3.01 -16.18 -3.44
N PHE A 134 3.63 -15.61 -2.41
CA PHE A 134 4.65 -14.55 -2.57
C PHE A 134 5.85 -15.04 -3.38
N VAL A 135 6.42 -16.21 -3.06
CA VAL A 135 7.57 -16.77 -3.78
C VAL A 135 7.19 -17.13 -5.23
N GLU A 136 6.05 -17.78 -5.44
CA GLU A 136 5.60 -18.14 -6.78
C GLU A 136 5.38 -16.93 -7.68
N ARG A 137 4.85 -15.83 -7.13
CA ARG A 137 4.66 -14.60 -7.90
C ARG A 137 5.98 -13.89 -8.16
N TYR A 138 6.82 -13.75 -7.14
CA TYR A 138 8.19 -13.25 -7.27
C TYR A 138 8.95 -13.97 -8.40
N ARG A 139 8.93 -15.31 -8.42
CA ARG A 139 9.59 -16.11 -9.47
C ARG A 139 9.04 -15.87 -10.89
N LYS A 140 7.77 -15.51 -11.03
CA LYS A 140 7.11 -15.21 -12.33
C LYS A 140 7.40 -13.77 -12.80
N GLU A 141 7.65 -12.84 -11.88
CA GLU A 141 7.67 -11.40 -12.16
C GLU A 141 9.06 -10.76 -12.02
N VAL A 142 10.02 -11.36 -11.29
CA VAL A 142 11.39 -10.82 -11.05
C VAL A 142 12.20 -10.55 -12.32
N THR A 143 11.86 -11.18 -13.45
CA THR A 143 12.52 -10.93 -14.75
C THR A 143 11.97 -9.72 -15.49
N LYS A 144 10.82 -9.17 -15.07
CA LYS A 144 10.32 -7.88 -15.55
C LYS A 144 11.08 -6.76 -14.83
N GLN A 145 11.44 -5.70 -15.56
CA GLN A 145 12.20 -4.58 -15.01
C GLN A 145 11.37 -3.84 -13.95
N HIS A 146 12.06 -3.24 -12.97
CA HIS A 146 11.52 -2.46 -11.83
C HIS A 146 10.65 -3.25 -10.82
N LEU A 147 9.88 -4.25 -11.24
CA LEU A 147 8.87 -4.98 -10.46
C LEU A 147 9.32 -5.56 -9.11
N TYR A 148 10.60 -5.88 -8.96
CA TYR A 148 11.17 -6.45 -7.73
C TYR A 148 12.57 -5.89 -7.44
N ALA A 149 12.91 -4.72 -8.00
CA ALA A 149 14.29 -4.21 -8.02
C ALA A 149 14.89 -3.92 -6.63
N LYS A 150 14.04 -3.77 -5.59
CA LYS A 150 14.44 -3.44 -4.22
C LYS A 150 14.10 -4.54 -3.19
N VAL A 151 13.42 -5.62 -3.59
CA VAL A 151 13.06 -6.71 -2.67
C VAL A 151 14.28 -7.53 -2.30
N ARG A 152 14.56 -7.60 -0.99
CA ARG A 152 15.60 -8.47 -0.44
C ARG A 152 15.11 -9.92 -0.38
N SER A 153 15.48 -10.68 -1.39
CA SER A 153 15.08 -12.07 -1.64
C SER A 153 15.44 -13.09 -0.55
N GLU A 154 16.35 -12.77 0.39
CA GLU A 154 16.80 -13.69 1.46
C GLU A 154 15.68 -14.39 2.24
N VAL A 155 14.49 -13.78 2.39
CA VAL A 155 13.34 -14.42 3.06
C VAL A 155 12.70 -15.48 2.15
N PHE A 156 12.57 -15.17 0.86
CA PHE A 156 12.03 -16.05 -0.16
C PHE A 156 12.97 -17.23 -0.42
N GLU A 157 14.28 -16.95 -0.54
CA GLU A 157 15.33 -17.95 -0.68
C GLU A 157 15.32 -18.93 0.50
N GLN A 158 15.26 -18.46 1.75
CA GLN A 158 15.19 -19.33 2.92
C GLN A 158 13.90 -20.16 2.99
N TRP A 159 12.76 -19.66 2.48
CA TRP A 159 11.55 -20.47 2.36
C TRP A 159 11.69 -21.57 1.31
N GLU A 160 12.32 -21.28 0.17
CA GLU A 160 12.59 -22.29 -0.87
C GLU A 160 13.61 -23.34 -0.41
N GLU A 161 14.71 -22.93 0.22
CA GLU A 161 15.72 -23.82 0.83
C GLU A 161 15.12 -24.78 1.86
N THR A 162 14.17 -24.29 2.66
CA THR A 162 13.46 -25.10 3.67
C THR A 162 12.23 -25.82 3.12
N GLN A 163 11.91 -25.67 1.83
CA GLN A 163 10.70 -26.21 1.19
C GLN A 163 9.40 -25.82 1.93
N PHE A 164 9.38 -24.62 2.52
CA PHE A 164 8.31 -24.11 3.38
C PHE A 164 7.99 -25.04 4.59
N LEU A 165 8.98 -25.74 5.12
CA LEU A 165 8.87 -26.60 6.31
C LEU A 165 9.43 -25.91 7.57
N GLY A 166 8.81 -26.16 8.71
CA GLY A 166 9.19 -25.56 10.00
C GLY A 166 8.43 -24.27 10.32
N ASP A 167 9.04 -23.40 11.16
CA ASP A 167 8.47 -22.08 11.50
C ASP A 167 8.58 -21.13 10.30
N ILE A 168 7.46 -20.90 9.62
CA ILE A 168 7.36 -20.03 8.44
C ILE A 168 7.77 -18.57 8.74
N PHE A 169 7.70 -18.12 10.00
CA PHE A 169 8.11 -16.77 10.39
C PHE A 169 9.61 -16.67 10.70
N ALA A 170 10.32 -17.79 10.83
CA ALA A 170 11.72 -17.80 11.26
C ALA A 170 12.69 -17.05 10.33
N PRO A 171 12.56 -17.08 8.98
CA PRO A 171 13.41 -16.28 8.09
C PRO A 171 13.30 -14.77 8.35
N ALA A 172 12.08 -14.25 8.53
CA ALA A 172 11.85 -12.85 8.86
C ALA A 172 12.33 -12.47 10.27
N LYS A 173 12.20 -13.37 11.26
CA LYS A 173 12.75 -13.18 12.62
C LYS A 173 14.27 -13.07 12.60
N ARG A 174 14.98 -13.88 11.79
CA ARG A 174 16.45 -13.88 11.73
C ARG A 174 17.06 -12.61 11.11
N ARG A 175 16.30 -11.87 10.31
CA ARG A 175 16.78 -10.64 9.67
C ARG A 175 17.25 -9.60 10.69
N PHE A 176 18.22 -8.77 10.28
CA PHE A 176 18.77 -7.68 11.10
C PHE A 176 19.22 -8.15 12.49
N HIS A 177 20.05 -9.21 12.52
CA HIS A 177 20.59 -9.83 13.74
C HIS A 177 19.53 -10.26 14.78
N GLY A 178 18.33 -10.63 14.33
CA GLY A 178 17.22 -11.05 15.20
C GLY A 178 16.16 -9.97 15.47
N ALA A 179 16.37 -8.72 15.04
CA ALA A 179 15.41 -7.63 15.22
C ALA A 179 14.22 -7.71 14.24
N GLY A 180 14.38 -8.39 13.10
CA GLY A 180 13.44 -8.34 11.99
C GLY A 180 13.51 -7.02 11.21
N SER A 181 12.81 -6.92 10.08
CA SER A 181 12.78 -5.69 9.28
C SER A 181 11.70 -4.73 9.78
N ASN A 182 12.04 -3.45 9.92
CA ASN A 182 11.11 -2.33 10.13
C ASN A 182 10.70 -1.61 8.83
N GLY A 183 10.95 -2.25 7.68
CA GLY A 183 10.46 -1.79 6.38
C GLY A 183 8.93 -1.73 6.31
N ASN A 184 8.44 -0.91 5.40
CA ASN A 184 7.02 -0.68 5.10
C ASN A 184 6.39 -1.77 4.22
N GLY A 185 7.13 -2.78 3.75
CA GLY A 185 6.60 -3.77 2.82
C GLY A 185 5.45 -4.64 3.37
N GLY A 186 5.23 -4.64 4.68
CA GLY A 186 4.00 -5.16 5.29
C GLY A 186 2.79 -4.22 5.14
N ALA A 187 3.01 -2.91 5.20
CA ALA A 187 2.00 -1.85 5.09
C ALA A 187 1.58 -1.57 3.65
N MET A 188 2.51 -1.62 2.70
CA MET A 188 2.24 -1.41 1.26
C MET A 188 1.09 -2.29 0.74
N ARG A 189 1.03 -3.53 1.24
CA ARG A 189 0.01 -4.54 0.89
C ARG A 189 -1.20 -4.61 1.82
N ALA A 190 -1.24 -3.81 2.89
CA ALA A 190 -2.21 -3.95 3.97
C ALA A 190 -3.65 -3.55 3.59
N ALA A 191 -3.83 -2.82 2.48
CA ALA A 191 -5.14 -2.49 1.93
C ALA A 191 -6.02 -3.74 1.64
N ALA A 192 -5.40 -4.85 1.23
CA ALA A 192 -6.11 -6.12 1.02
C ALA A 192 -6.73 -6.68 2.31
N VAL A 193 -6.08 -6.48 3.46
CA VAL A 193 -6.60 -6.90 4.77
C VAL A 193 -7.84 -6.09 5.14
N ALA A 194 -7.80 -4.78 4.89
CA ALA A 194 -8.93 -3.88 5.16
C ALA A 194 -10.16 -4.23 4.30
N LEU A 195 -9.97 -4.49 3.00
CA LEU A 195 -11.06 -4.94 2.13
C LEU A 195 -11.58 -6.33 2.51
N PHE A 196 -10.72 -7.24 2.96
CA PHE A 196 -11.13 -8.59 3.39
C PHE A 196 -11.92 -8.58 4.71
N CYS A 197 -11.46 -7.84 5.73
CA CYS A 197 -12.07 -7.89 7.07
C CYS A 197 -13.33 -7.03 7.20
N GLY A 198 -13.58 -6.09 6.28
CA GLY A 198 -14.71 -5.19 6.38
C GLY A 198 -14.63 -4.32 7.64
N ASP A 199 -15.63 -4.44 8.51
CA ASP A 199 -15.74 -3.74 9.80
C ASP A 199 -15.17 -4.52 11.00
N ASP A 200 -14.72 -5.77 10.82
CA ASP A 200 -14.07 -6.55 11.89
C ASP A 200 -12.62 -6.07 12.12
N VAL A 201 -12.50 -5.04 12.96
CA VAL A 201 -11.22 -4.47 13.41
C VAL A 201 -10.36 -5.50 14.15
N GLY A 202 -10.96 -6.48 14.84
CA GLY A 202 -10.23 -7.52 15.58
C GLY A 202 -9.49 -8.46 14.62
N SER A 203 -10.22 -8.99 13.64
CA SER A 203 -9.62 -9.79 12.56
C SER A 203 -8.61 -8.99 11.72
N LEU A 204 -8.88 -7.71 11.47
CA LEU A 204 -7.97 -6.80 10.75
C LEU A 204 -6.61 -6.67 11.45
N VAL A 205 -6.60 -6.43 12.76
CA VAL A 205 -5.35 -6.29 13.55
C VAL A 205 -4.54 -7.59 13.47
N GLU A 206 -5.17 -8.74 13.71
CA GLU A 206 -4.47 -10.03 13.71
C GLU A 206 -3.97 -10.44 12.32
N ILE A 207 -4.80 -10.31 11.26
CA ILE A 207 -4.38 -10.63 9.89
C ILE A 207 -3.28 -9.67 9.42
N ALA A 208 -3.39 -8.36 9.65
CA ALA A 208 -2.36 -7.40 9.24
C ALA A 208 -1.03 -7.66 9.96
N LYS A 209 -1.07 -7.96 11.27
CA LYS A 209 0.10 -8.32 12.07
C LYS A 209 0.76 -9.59 11.55
N THR A 210 0.02 -10.70 11.45
CA THR A 210 0.56 -12.01 11.06
C THR A 210 1.04 -12.02 9.61
N SER A 211 0.29 -11.44 8.67
CA SER A 211 0.71 -11.36 7.26
C SER A 211 1.92 -10.44 7.04
N SER A 212 2.10 -9.40 7.86
CA SER A 212 3.32 -8.58 7.86
C SER A 212 4.52 -9.37 8.41
N GLN A 213 4.34 -10.05 9.54
CA GLN A 213 5.38 -10.84 10.25
C GLN A 213 6.02 -11.94 9.41
N LEU A 214 5.39 -12.41 8.33
CA LEU A 214 6.04 -13.29 7.33
C LEU A 214 7.31 -12.67 6.72
N THR A 215 7.44 -11.34 6.74
CA THR A 215 8.55 -10.60 6.11
C THR A 215 9.16 -9.52 7.02
N HIS A 216 8.34 -8.95 7.91
CA HIS A 216 8.63 -7.76 8.71
C HIS A 216 8.28 -8.04 10.18
N CYS A 217 9.16 -8.74 10.89
CA CYS A 217 8.95 -9.10 12.30
C CYS A 217 9.17 -7.95 13.30
N HIS A 218 9.72 -6.80 12.90
CA HIS A 218 9.96 -5.69 13.81
C HIS A 218 8.64 -4.99 14.18
N PRO A 219 8.45 -4.52 15.44
CA PRO A 219 7.25 -3.81 15.86
C PRO A 219 6.87 -2.64 14.94
N GLU A 220 7.82 -1.77 14.58
CA GLU A 220 7.56 -0.69 13.61
C GLU A 220 6.98 -1.21 12.27
N GLY A 221 7.47 -2.35 11.78
CA GLY A 221 7.07 -2.92 10.49
C GLY A 221 5.63 -3.47 10.50
N TYR A 222 5.27 -4.25 11.52
CA TYR A 222 3.91 -4.79 11.62
C TYR A 222 2.90 -3.79 12.19
N ASN A 223 3.28 -2.87 13.09
CA ASN A 223 2.38 -1.81 13.55
C ASN A 223 2.02 -0.83 12.42
N GLY A 224 2.98 -0.50 11.54
CA GLY A 224 2.68 0.27 10.33
C GLY A 224 1.67 -0.42 9.42
N ALA A 225 1.75 -1.74 9.28
CA ALA A 225 0.80 -2.52 8.50
C ALA A 225 -0.61 -2.53 9.10
N ILE A 226 -0.72 -2.73 10.42
CA ILE A 226 -2.00 -2.69 11.14
C ILE A 226 -2.65 -1.31 11.01
N LEU A 227 -1.88 -0.25 11.24
CA LEU A 227 -2.40 1.12 11.20
C LEU A 227 -2.76 1.56 9.77
N GLN A 228 -2.03 1.13 8.74
CA GLN A 228 -2.40 1.36 7.33
C GLN A 228 -3.70 0.63 6.96
N ALA A 229 -3.85 -0.65 7.33
CA ALA A 229 -5.11 -1.37 7.14
C ALA A 229 -6.26 -0.68 7.87
N TYR A 230 -6.04 -0.20 9.10
CA TYR A 230 -7.06 0.49 9.87
C TYR A 230 -7.44 1.87 9.29
N ALA A 231 -6.48 2.61 8.73
CA ALA A 231 -6.77 3.86 7.99
C ALA A 231 -7.66 3.60 6.77
N VAL A 232 -7.36 2.55 5.98
CA VAL A 232 -8.20 2.13 4.84
C VAL A 232 -9.58 1.67 5.32
N CYS A 233 -9.67 0.84 6.36
CA CYS A 233 -10.94 0.40 6.94
C CYS A 233 -11.80 1.58 7.40
N GLN A 234 -11.22 2.57 8.09
CA GLN A 234 -11.94 3.79 8.46
C GLN A 234 -12.43 4.57 7.22
N ALA A 235 -11.65 4.65 6.15
CA ALA A 235 -12.05 5.36 4.92
C ALA A 235 -13.22 4.66 4.20
N LEU A 236 -13.27 3.32 4.17
CA LEU A 236 -14.40 2.56 3.64
C LEU A 236 -15.71 2.89 4.37
N HIS A 237 -15.66 2.98 5.70
CA HIS A 237 -16.85 3.17 6.55
C HIS A 237 -17.23 4.64 6.82
N ASN A 238 -16.41 5.61 6.39
CA ASN A 238 -16.74 7.04 6.48
C ASN A 238 -17.19 7.60 5.12
N SER A 239 -17.99 8.67 5.14
CA SER A 239 -18.34 9.43 3.92
C SER A 239 -17.53 10.70 3.81
N SER A 240 -17.47 11.29 2.61
CA SER A 240 -16.98 12.67 2.42
C SER A 240 -18.13 13.66 2.68
N PRO A 241 -17.93 14.76 3.43
CA PRO A 241 -16.67 15.19 4.05
C PRO A 241 -16.27 14.36 5.27
N LEU A 242 -14.99 13.99 5.34
CA LEU A 242 -14.42 13.22 6.44
C LEU A 242 -14.18 14.10 7.68
N ASN A 243 -14.54 13.61 8.87
CA ASN A 243 -14.09 14.21 10.13
C ASN A 243 -12.63 13.81 10.41
N VAL A 244 -11.69 14.63 9.95
CA VAL A 244 -10.24 14.39 10.04
C VAL A 244 -9.76 14.22 11.48
N GLU A 245 -10.26 15.05 12.40
CA GLU A 245 -9.86 14.97 13.82
C GLU A 245 -10.27 13.63 14.44
N GLN A 246 -11.52 13.19 14.22
CA GLN A 246 -12.00 11.89 14.73
C GLN A 246 -11.28 10.70 14.07
N PHE A 247 -10.92 10.81 12.79
CA PHE A 247 -10.15 9.78 12.08
C PHE A 247 -8.73 9.62 12.65
N LEU A 248 -8.08 10.75 12.97
CA LEU A 248 -6.76 10.77 13.61
C LEU A 248 -6.81 10.32 15.07
N ASP A 249 -7.82 10.73 15.85
CA ASP A 249 -7.98 10.29 17.24
C ASP A 249 -8.11 8.76 17.33
N ARG A 250 -8.95 8.14 16.48
CA ARG A 250 -9.07 6.68 16.40
C ARG A 250 -7.77 5.97 15.99
N LEU A 251 -7.02 6.53 15.04
CA LEU A 251 -5.71 5.98 14.65
C LEU A 251 -4.70 6.06 15.80
N ARG A 252 -4.70 7.18 16.55
CA ARG A 252 -3.81 7.40 17.69
C ARG A 252 -4.16 6.50 18.88
N GLU A 253 -5.44 6.27 19.15
CA GLU A 253 -5.92 5.29 20.15
C GLU A 253 -5.44 3.87 19.84
N LEU A 254 -5.54 3.44 18.57
CA LEU A 254 -5.00 2.14 18.15
C LEU A 254 -3.47 2.10 18.26
N ALA A 255 -2.76 3.15 17.82
CA ALA A 255 -1.30 3.22 17.94
C ALA A 255 -0.85 3.14 19.41
N GLN A 256 -1.50 3.86 20.31
CA GLN A 256 -1.23 3.81 21.76
C GLN A 256 -1.42 2.40 22.34
N THR A 257 -2.40 1.65 21.83
CA THR A 257 -2.67 0.26 22.23
C THR A 257 -1.62 -0.71 21.67
N LEU A 258 -1.19 -0.52 20.41
CA LEU A 258 -0.17 -1.33 19.75
C LEU A 258 1.26 -1.06 20.26
N GLU A 259 1.48 0.10 20.87
CA GLU A 259 2.76 0.55 21.43
C GLU A 259 2.79 0.51 22.97
N ASP A 260 1.75 -0.07 23.60
CA ASP A 260 1.79 -0.28 25.05
C ASP A 260 2.87 -1.31 25.42
N GLY A 261 3.62 -1.00 26.48
CA GLY A 261 4.82 -1.75 26.86
C GLY A 261 6.03 -1.63 25.92
N LEU A 262 5.95 -0.91 24.79
CA LEU A 262 7.12 -0.60 23.95
C LEU A 262 7.90 0.60 24.50
N THR A 263 9.23 0.56 24.38
CA THR A 263 10.13 1.66 24.78
C THR A 263 9.95 2.89 23.88
N GLU A 264 9.75 2.68 22.59
CA GLU A 264 9.57 3.73 21.58
C GLU A 264 8.11 3.76 21.13
N LYS A 265 7.48 4.95 21.12
CA LYS A 265 6.08 5.17 20.74
C LYS A 265 5.98 5.84 19.37
N SER A 266 6.74 5.27 18.44
CA SER A 266 7.17 5.90 17.20
C SER A 266 6.04 6.27 16.24
N PHE A 267 4.90 5.57 16.28
CA PHE A 267 3.67 5.92 15.56
C PHE A 267 2.78 6.87 16.35
N THR A 268 2.58 6.67 17.66
CA THR A 268 1.77 7.57 18.50
C THR A 268 2.28 9.01 18.38
N GLU A 269 3.60 9.20 18.45
CA GLU A 269 4.25 10.51 18.31
C GLU A 269 4.11 11.07 16.88
N ARG A 270 4.34 10.24 15.84
CA ARG A 270 4.23 10.70 14.44
C ARG A 270 2.80 11.02 14.02
N LEU A 271 1.78 10.33 14.54
CA LEU A 271 0.37 10.67 14.29
C LEU A 271 0.01 12.05 14.86
N GLU A 272 0.59 12.44 16.00
CA GLU A 272 0.44 13.81 16.51
C GLU A 272 1.19 14.82 15.62
N VAL A 273 2.36 14.47 15.09
CA VAL A 273 3.06 15.30 14.09
C VAL A 273 2.21 15.47 12.81
N VAL A 274 1.55 14.42 12.32
CA VAL A 274 0.59 14.52 11.19
C VAL A 274 -0.54 15.49 11.52
N ARG A 275 -1.14 15.42 12.72
CA ARG A 275 -2.19 16.35 13.17
C ARG A 275 -1.72 17.81 13.13
N LEU A 276 -0.53 18.09 13.69
CA LEU A 276 0.06 19.44 13.73
C LEU A 276 0.44 19.99 12.35
N LEU A 277 0.79 19.11 11.39
CA LEU A 277 1.09 19.49 10.01
C LEU A 277 -0.18 19.80 9.21
N LEU A 278 -1.28 19.07 9.43
CA LEU A 278 -2.56 19.27 8.73
C LEU A 278 -3.27 20.59 9.11
N GLN A 279 -2.87 21.23 10.20
CA GLN A 279 -3.31 22.56 10.63
C GLN A 279 -2.63 23.71 9.88
N GLN A 280 -1.67 23.42 9.00
CA GLN A 280 -0.87 24.42 8.29
C GLN A 280 -0.94 24.20 6.77
N ASP A 281 -1.50 25.18 6.04
CA ASP A 281 -1.88 24.98 4.64
C ASP A 281 -0.72 25.13 3.64
N ASP A 282 0.26 25.98 3.97
CA ASP A 282 1.35 26.42 3.09
C ASP A 282 2.75 25.98 3.57
N LEU A 283 2.86 24.76 4.13
CA LEU A 283 4.17 24.22 4.53
C LEU A 283 5.03 23.81 3.32
N PRO A 284 6.34 24.14 3.31
CA PRO A 284 7.24 23.63 2.29
C PRO A 284 7.43 22.10 2.45
N PRO A 285 7.50 21.32 1.36
CA PRO A 285 7.68 19.87 1.41
C PRO A 285 8.85 19.42 2.29
N SER A 286 9.96 20.16 2.27
CA SER A 286 11.15 19.89 3.09
C SER A 286 10.89 19.88 4.60
N GLU A 287 9.95 20.69 5.11
CA GLU A 287 9.63 20.72 6.54
C GLU A 287 8.71 19.55 6.95
N VAL A 288 7.81 19.13 6.05
CA VAL A 288 6.98 17.92 6.20
C VAL A 288 7.89 16.68 6.24
N ILE A 289 8.77 16.55 5.24
CA ILE A 289 9.77 15.50 5.09
C ILE A 289 10.68 15.40 6.32
N ARG A 290 11.21 16.54 6.81
CA ARG A 290 12.09 16.58 7.99
C ARG A 290 11.39 16.10 9.27
N LYS A 291 10.06 16.17 9.33
CA LYS A 291 9.26 15.82 10.52
C LYS A 291 8.67 14.41 10.49
N LEU A 292 8.26 13.92 9.32
CA LEU A 292 7.65 12.58 9.18
C LEU A 292 8.65 11.52 8.68
N GLY A 293 9.63 11.93 7.88
CA GLY A 293 10.40 11.02 7.03
C GLY A 293 9.64 10.62 5.77
N HIS A 294 10.33 9.93 4.86
CA HIS A 294 9.81 9.46 3.56
C HIS A 294 10.69 8.34 3.00
N SER A 295 11.20 7.50 3.92
CA SER A 295 12.06 6.35 3.61
C SER A 295 11.25 5.06 3.64
N VAL A 296 11.84 3.97 3.13
CA VAL A 296 11.33 2.58 3.22
C VAL A 296 10.93 2.10 4.63
N ARG A 297 11.21 2.85 5.71
CA ARG A 297 10.76 2.48 7.06
C ARG A 297 9.25 2.64 7.17
N ALA A 298 8.56 1.63 7.68
CA ALA A 298 7.12 1.67 7.94
C ALA A 298 6.69 2.91 8.76
N VAL A 299 7.55 3.27 9.71
CA VAL A 299 7.33 4.38 10.61
C VAL A 299 7.49 5.75 9.96
N ASP A 300 8.23 5.85 8.84
CA ASP A 300 8.36 7.10 8.08
C ASP A 300 7.30 7.15 6.96
N ALA A 301 7.19 6.07 6.17
CA ALA A 301 6.33 5.99 5.00
C ALA A 301 4.83 6.06 5.33
N MET A 302 4.34 5.33 6.33
CA MET A 302 2.89 5.33 6.61
C MET A 302 2.40 6.71 7.10
N PRO A 303 3.03 7.38 8.10
CA PRO A 303 2.58 8.71 8.52
C PRO A 303 2.69 9.76 7.40
N MET A 304 3.68 9.64 6.50
CA MET A 304 3.75 10.48 5.30
C MET A 304 2.59 10.20 4.34
N ALA A 305 2.25 8.94 4.07
CA ALA A 305 1.12 8.56 3.21
C ALA A 305 -0.22 9.05 3.79
N LEU A 306 -0.41 8.91 5.11
CA LEU A 306 -1.57 9.43 5.84
C LEU A 306 -1.66 10.96 5.74
N PHE A 307 -0.54 11.68 5.94
CA PHE A 307 -0.51 13.13 5.73
C PHE A 307 -0.89 13.49 4.28
N CYS A 308 -0.34 12.79 3.29
CA CYS A 308 -0.62 13.07 1.88
C CYS A 308 -2.09 12.83 1.52
N ALA A 309 -2.69 11.75 2.01
CA ALA A 309 -4.11 11.47 1.86
C ALA A 309 -4.99 12.56 2.50
N LEU A 310 -4.75 12.90 3.78
CA LEU A 310 -5.58 13.85 4.52
C LEU A 310 -5.40 15.31 4.06
N ARG A 311 -4.17 15.73 3.70
CA ARG A 311 -3.92 17.08 3.16
C ARG A 311 -4.60 17.29 1.82
N SER A 312 -4.75 16.23 1.02
CA SER A 312 -5.34 16.25 -0.31
C SER A 312 -6.88 16.28 -0.33
N LEU A 313 -7.53 16.08 0.83
CA LEU A 313 -8.97 16.34 0.99
C LEU A 313 -9.35 17.81 0.76
N ARG A 314 -8.37 18.71 0.87
CA ARG A 314 -8.50 20.14 0.57
C ARG A 314 -7.61 20.50 -0.64
N PRO A 315 -7.92 21.57 -1.41
CA PRO A 315 -7.05 22.02 -2.50
C PRO A 315 -5.61 22.28 -2.04
N ILE A 316 -4.67 22.09 -2.96
CA ILE A 316 -3.24 22.37 -2.78
C ILE A 316 -2.84 23.30 -3.93
N PRO A 317 -2.39 24.55 -3.69
CA PRO A 317 -2.17 25.52 -4.76
C PRO A 317 -1.19 25.07 -5.87
N SER A 318 -0.24 24.20 -5.54
CA SER A 318 0.74 23.64 -6.48
C SER A 318 0.22 22.44 -7.30
N ILE A 319 -0.93 21.85 -6.96
CA ILE A 319 -1.47 20.65 -7.63
C ILE A 319 -2.84 20.99 -8.23
N LYS A 320 -2.89 21.05 -9.57
CA LYS A 320 -4.08 21.45 -10.35
C LYS A 320 -5.22 20.41 -10.33
N ARG A 321 -4.93 19.17 -9.95
CA ARG A 321 -5.90 18.06 -9.89
C ARG A 321 -7.00 18.35 -8.87
N GLU A 322 -8.27 18.33 -9.31
CA GLU A 322 -9.43 18.54 -8.44
C GLU A 322 -9.78 17.30 -7.61
N ASN A 323 -9.57 16.11 -8.16
CA ASN A 323 -9.78 14.83 -7.47
C ASN A 323 -8.76 14.66 -6.32
N ALA A 324 -9.26 14.33 -5.13
CA ALA A 324 -8.43 14.08 -3.95
C ALA A 324 -7.55 12.82 -4.07
N VAL A 325 -7.96 11.82 -4.86
CA VAL A 325 -7.17 10.59 -5.09
C VAL A 325 -5.91 10.92 -5.89
N GLU A 326 -6.09 11.46 -7.10
CA GLU A 326 -5.00 11.96 -7.96
C GLU A 326 -4.11 12.96 -7.21
N ARG A 327 -4.71 13.93 -6.50
CA ARG A 327 -3.96 14.90 -5.69
C ARG A 327 -3.11 14.24 -4.61
N SER A 328 -3.60 13.20 -3.93
CA SER A 328 -2.83 12.48 -2.90
C SER A 328 -1.65 11.69 -3.48
N ILE A 329 -1.80 11.12 -4.67
CA ILE A 329 -0.74 10.41 -5.39
C ILE A 329 0.33 11.41 -5.85
N ILE A 330 -0.05 12.48 -6.54
CA ILE A 330 0.88 13.55 -6.97
C ILE A 330 1.60 14.18 -5.77
N LEU A 331 0.89 14.44 -4.66
CA LEU A 331 1.51 14.97 -3.45
C LEU A 331 2.55 14.00 -2.87
N ALA A 332 2.20 12.71 -2.72
CA ALA A 332 3.10 11.69 -2.21
C ALA A 332 4.36 11.56 -3.07
N VAL A 333 4.22 11.45 -4.39
CA VAL A 333 5.36 11.38 -5.31
C VAL A 333 6.21 12.67 -5.28
N SER A 334 5.59 13.84 -5.09
CA SER A 334 6.33 15.11 -4.96
C SER A 334 7.23 15.19 -3.72
N MET A 335 6.96 14.41 -2.67
CA MET A 335 7.84 14.33 -1.49
C MET A 335 9.17 13.63 -1.82
N GLY A 336 9.23 12.83 -2.89
CA GLY A 336 10.40 12.03 -3.24
C GLY A 336 10.68 10.91 -2.24
N GLY A 337 11.83 10.26 -2.38
CA GLY A 337 12.19 9.09 -1.58
C GLY A 337 11.42 7.85 -2.03
N ASP A 338 10.70 7.23 -1.11
CA ASP A 338 10.00 5.96 -1.31
C ASP A 338 8.63 6.15 -1.98
N THR A 339 8.65 6.62 -3.23
CA THR A 339 7.50 7.28 -3.86
C THR A 339 6.36 6.35 -4.25
N ASP A 340 6.65 5.11 -4.68
CA ASP A 340 5.63 4.09 -4.99
C ASP A 340 4.87 3.68 -3.73
N THR A 341 5.55 3.18 -2.69
CA THR A 341 4.87 2.71 -1.48
C THR A 341 4.12 3.83 -0.74
N ILE A 342 4.67 5.05 -0.65
CA ILE A 342 3.97 6.17 -0.01
C ILE A 342 2.73 6.59 -0.82
N ALA A 343 2.83 6.66 -2.14
CA ALA A 343 1.69 7.03 -3.00
C ALA A 343 0.63 5.94 -3.06
N SER A 344 1.02 4.66 -3.10
CA SER A 344 0.17 3.47 -3.02
C SER A 344 -0.66 3.49 -1.74
N MET A 345 -0.02 3.67 -0.58
CA MET A 345 -0.71 3.77 0.71
C MET A 345 -1.63 4.99 0.82
N ALA A 346 -1.23 6.15 0.28
CA ALA A 346 -2.06 7.36 0.29
C ALA A 346 -3.28 7.22 -0.63
N GLY A 347 -3.06 6.67 -1.83
CA GLY A 347 -4.08 6.35 -2.82
C GLY A 347 -5.08 5.32 -2.31
N ALA A 348 -4.65 4.29 -1.57
CA ALA A 348 -5.55 3.33 -0.95
C ALA A 348 -6.55 4.00 0.00
N ILE A 349 -6.09 4.93 0.85
CA ILE A 349 -6.93 5.65 1.82
C ILE A 349 -7.92 6.58 1.09
N THR A 350 -7.47 7.39 0.13
CA THR A 350 -8.35 8.32 -0.60
C THR A 350 -9.29 7.58 -1.54
N GLY A 351 -8.82 6.54 -2.22
CA GLY A 351 -9.63 5.66 -3.07
C GLY A 351 -10.74 4.94 -2.30
N ALA A 352 -10.46 4.46 -1.10
CA ALA A 352 -11.46 3.88 -0.19
C ALA A 352 -12.51 4.89 0.29
N LEU A 353 -12.19 6.19 0.32
CA LEU A 353 -13.12 7.25 0.73
C LEU A 353 -14.01 7.73 -0.44
N PHE A 354 -13.43 7.94 -1.63
CA PHE A 354 -14.09 8.58 -2.77
C PHE A 354 -14.60 7.61 -3.86
N GLY A 355 -14.08 6.40 -3.90
CA GLY A 355 -14.43 5.38 -4.88
C GLY A 355 -13.88 5.61 -6.29
N VAL A 356 -13.92 4.55 -7.12
CA VAL A 356 -13.31 4.52 -8.45
C VAL A 356 -13.88 5.56 -9.42
N GLN A 357 -15.17 5.90 -9.29
CA GLN A 357 -15.91 6.81 -10.19
C GLN A 357 -15.36 8.26 -10.22
N ARG A 358 -14.43 8.61 -9.33
CA ARG A 358 -13.80 9.94 -9.29
C ARG A 358 -12.44 10.00 -9.97
N ILE A 359 -11.83 8.85 -10.27
CA ILE A 359 -10.50 8.72 -10.83
C ILE A 359 -10.53 8.91 -12.34
N GLU A 360 -9.60 9.67 -12.91
CA GLU A 360 -9.46 9.83 -14.37
C GLU A 360 -9.38 8.46 -15.07
N PRO A 361 -10.31 8.11 -16.00
CA PRO A 361 -10.32 6.80 -16.64
C PRO A 361 -9.04 6.48 -17.42
N ARG A 362 -8.34 7.50 -17.94
CA ARG A 362 -7.04 7.35 -18.61
C ARG A 362 -5.98 6.79 -17.66
N TRP A 363 -5.92 7.25 -16.42
CA TRP A 363 -4.96 6.76 -15.43
C TRP A 363 -5.18 5.27 -15.16
N ILE A 364 -6.44 4.85 -14.96
CA ILE A 364 -6.79 3.43 -14.79
C ILE A 364 -6.39 2.63 -16.04
N ALA A 365 -6.70 3.11 -17.24
CA ALA A 365 -6.41 2.40 -18.49
C ALA A 365 -4.91 2.27 -18.80
N MET A 366 -4.03 3.07 -18.17
CA MET A 366 -2.58 2.99 -18.38
C MET A 366 -1.90 1.88 -17.57
N CYS A 367 -2.49 1.36 -16.49
CA CYS A 367 -1.83 0.42 -15.58
C CYS A 367 -2.10 -1.06 -15.95
N GLU A 368 -1.04 -1.88 -16.08
CA GLU A 368 -1.11 -3.29 -16.53
C GLU A 368 -2.11 -4.16 -15.75
N ALA A 369 -2.29 -3.90 -14.45
CA ALA A 369 -3.06 -4.77 -13.55
C ALA A 369 -4.49 -4.29 -13.24
N SER A 370 -4.99 -3.23 -13.88
CA SER A 370 -6.27 -2.59 -13.52
C SER A 370 -7.45 -3.56 -13.49
N ASP A 371 -7.70 -4.28 -14.58
CA ASP A 371 -8.80 -5.26 -14.67
C ASP A 371 -8.70 -6.34 -13.59
N LYS A 372 -7.48 -6.79 -13.29
CA LYS A 372 -7.24 -7.83 -12.28
C LYS A 372 -7.54 -7.31 -10.88
N LEU A 373 -7.11 -6.10 -10.53
CA LEU A 373 -7.41 -5.54 -9.20
C LEU A 373 -8.89 -5.18 -9.05
N LEU A 374 -9.56 -4.71 -10.12
CA LEU A 374 -11.01 -4.48 -10.10
C LEU A 374 -11.77 -5.79 -9.83
N ALA A 375 -11.42 -6.89 -10.51
CA ALA A 375 -12.02 -8.19 -10.27
C ALA A 375 -11.81 -8.69 -8.82
N VAL A 376 -10.58 -8.62 -8.29
CA VAL A 376 -10.30 -9.06 -6.91
C VAL A 376 -11.00 -8.15 -5.88
N ALA A 377 -11.16 -6.85 -6.15
CA ALA A 377 -11.95 -5.95 -5.30
C ALA A 377 -13.45 -6.32 -5.28
N GLU A 378 -13.99 -6.77 -6.42
CA GLU A 378 -15.36 -7.27 -6.53
C GLU A 378 -15.55 -8.61 -5.80
N GLU A 379 -14.57 -9.52 -5.88
CA GLU A 379 -14.58 -10.78 -5.13
C GLU A 379 -14.52 -10.55 -3.61
N LEU A 380 -13.67 -9.62 -3.15
CA LEU A 380 -13.61 -9.22 -1.73
C LEU A 380 -14.92 -8.57 -1.27
N TYR A 381 -15.54 -7.74 -2.10
CA TYR A 381 -16.84 -7.15 -1.80
C TYR A 381 -17.92 -8.23 -1.68
N ALA A 382 -18.00 -9.15 -2.65
CA ALA A 382 -18.97 -10.25 -2.66
C ALA A 382 -18.74 -11.28 -1.54
N TYR A 383 -17.50 -11.46 -1.08
CA TYR A 383 -17.18 -12.28 0.09
C TYR A 383 -17.84 -11.73 1.37
N ASN A 384 -17.80 -10.40 1.56
CA ASN A 384 -18.43 -9.71 2.69
C ASN A 384 -19.93 -9.43 2.50
N HIS A 385 -20.43 -9.45 1.26
CA HIS A 385 -21.82 -9.15 0.91
C HIS A 385 -22.40 -10.26 0.01
N PRO A 386 -22.59 -11.49 0.55
CA PRO A 386 -23.10 -12.61 -0.24
C PRO A 386 -24.52 -12.31 -0.76
N PRO A 387 -24.87 -12.72 -1.99
CA PRO A 387 -26.21 -12.50 -2.54
C PRO A 387 -27.25 -13.28 -1.75
N GLY A 388 -27.92 -12.59 -0.82
CA GLY A 388 -28.91 -13.16 0.10
C GLY A 388 -29.19 -12.29 1.33
N ASP A 389 -28.23 -11.47 1.78
CA ASP A 389 -28.36 -10.66 3.01
C ASP A 389 -29.21 -9.37 2.84
N GLN A 390 -30.47 -9.56 2.45
CA GLN A 390 -31.55 -8.72 2.96
C GLN A 390 -32.40 -9.54 3.92
N ALA A 391 -32.17 -9.28 5.22
CA ALA A 391 -32.81 -9.88 6.40
C ALA A 391 -32.19 -11.17 7.00
N SER A 392 -31.06 -11.02 7.71
CA SER A 392 -30.97 -11.51 9.10
C SER A 392 -29.87 -10.82 9.91
N ASP A 393 -30.25 -10.02 10.92
CA ASP A 393 -29.33 -9.67 12.02
C ASP A 393 -29.00 -10.95 12.81
N GLY A 394 -27.72 -11.39 12.82
CA GLY A 394 -27.31 -12.50 13.70
C GLY A 394 -26.27 -13.49 13.19
N ALA A 395 -25.34 -13.12 12.31
CA ALA A 395 -24.12 -13.89 12.09
C ALA A 395 -22.99 -13.32 12.96
N GLY A 396 -22.64 -14.01 14.06
CA GLY A 396 -21.46 -13.65 14.86
C GLY A 396 -20.15 -13.82 14.08
N PRO A 397 -19.04 -13.18 14.52
CA PRO A 397 -17.78 -13.17 13.78
C PRO A 397 -17.29 -14.59 13.49
N ARG A 398 -17.05 -14.88 12.21
CA ARG A 398 -16.42 -16.14 11.78
C ARG A 398 -14.93 -16.05 12.09
N SER A 399 -14.37 -17.10 12.69
CA SER A 399 -12.93 -17.13 13.04
C SER A 399 -12.07 -16.81 11.81
N PRO A 400 -11.23 -15.75 11.84
CA PRO A 400 -10.36 -15.37 10.72
C PRO A 400 -9.21 -16.37 10.47
N PHE A 401 -9.01 -17.30 11.40
CA PHE A 401 -7.98 -18.33 11.34
C PHE A 401 -8.59 -19.71 11.10
N THR A 402 -8.11 -20.38 10.05
CA THR A 402 -8.45 -21.76 9.71
C THR A 402 -7.62 -22.72 10.57
N VAL A 403 -8.15 -23.14 11.71
CA VAL A 403 -7.53 -24.21 12.50
C VAL A 403 -7.72 -25.54 11.78
N GLN A 404 -6.71 -25.99 11.04
CA GLN A 404 -6.63 -27.39 10.63
C GLN A 404 -6.48 -28.26 11.88
N ALA A 405 -7.52 -29.02 12.21
CA ALA A 405 -7.49 -30.00 13.28
C ALA A 405 -6.58 -31.16 12.88
N ALA A 406 -5.30 -31.09 13.26
CA ALA A 406 -4.36 -32.19 13.09
C ALA A 406 -4.83 -33.43 13.89
N ASP A 407 -4.70 -34.61 13.26
CA ASP A 407 -5.21 -35.89 13.76
C ASP A 407 -4.95 -36.14 15.25
N ARG A 408 -6.04 -36.39 15.99
CA ARG A 408 -6.00 -36.97 17.34
C ARG A 408 -6.78 -38.29 17.39
N ALA A 409 -6.32 -39.26 16.61
CA ALA A 409 -6.56 -40.67 16.93
C ALA A 409 -5.67 -41.06 18.12
N GLY A 410 -6.27 -41.39 19.27
CA GLY A 410 -5.54 -41.89 20.44
C GLY A 410 -5.05 -43.33 20.25
N PRO A 411 -4.44 -43.89 21.30
CA PRO A 411 -5.30 -44.72 22.15
C PRO A 411 -5.24 -44.39 23.64
N ARG A 412 -6.36 -44.62 24.33
CA ARG A 412 -6.49 -44.52 25.79
C ARG A 412 -5.81 -45.73 26.45
N SER A 413 -5.14 -45.51 27.59
CA SER A 413 -4.91 -46.54 28.61
C SER A 413 -5.08 -45.93 30.01
N PRO A 414 -5.43 -46.72 31.04
CA PRO A 414 -6.18 -46.20 32.18
C PRO A 414 -5.34 -45.69 33.36
N SER A 415 -5.97 -44.81 34.13
CA SER A 415 -5.52 -44.25 35.39
C SER A 415 -5.03 -45.27 36.42
N ARG A 416 -3.91 -44.98 37.08
CA ARG A 416 -3.51 -45.57 38.37
C ARG A 416 -2.96 -44.45 39.28
N PRO A 417 -3.43 -44.31 40.54
CA PRO A 417 -2.97 -43.24 41.42
C PRO A 417 -1.58 -43.55 42.00
N LEU A 418 -0.74 -42.52 42.14
CA LEU A 418 0.55 -42.60 42.82
C LEU A 418 0.35 -42.42 44.32
N THR A 419 0.53 -43.50 45.08
CA THR A 419 0.76 -43.46 46.54
C THR A 419 2.26 -43.29 46.81
N GLN A 420 2.62 -42.35 47.69
CA GLN A 420 3.97 -42.27 48.28
C GLN A 420 4.28 -43.53 49.11
N PRO A 421 5.57 -43.82 49.31
CA PRO A 421 6.03 -44.21 50.65
C PRO A 421 7.30 -43.49 51.10
N ASP A 422 7.44 -43.39 52.43
CA ASP A 422 8.54 -42.73 53.14
C ASP A 422 9.88 -43.51 53.19
N LEU A 423 10.96 -42.75 53.30
CA LEU A 423 12.18 -42.98 54.11
C LEU A 423 12.65 -44.42 54.43
N VAL A 424 13.83 -44.81 53.88
CA VAL A 424 14.84 -45.62 54.62
C VAL A 424 16.27 -45.13 54.30
N HIS A 425 17.15 -45.24 55.30
CA HIS A 425 18.55 -44.79 55.38
C HIS A 425 19.61 -45.54 54.52
N ARG A 426 20.59 -44.78 53.97
CA ARG A 426 22.08 -45.03 53.92
C ARG A 426 22.63 -46.32 53.21
N PRO A 427 23.96 -46.45 52.97
CA PRO A 427 24.89 -45.48 52.36
C PRO A 427 25.91 -46.11 51.36
N GLY A 428 26.62 -45.26 50.60
CA GLY A 428 28.03 -45.49 50.23
C GLY A 428 28.35 -46.20 48.90
N CYS A 429 28.87 -45.44 47.94
CA CYS A 429 30.23 -45.60 47.38
C CYS A 429 30.61 -44.35 46.58
#